data_AF-A0A435ZYL9-F1
#
_entry.id   AF-A0A435ZYL9-F1
#
_cell.length_a   1.000
_cell.length_b   1.000
_cell.length_c   1.000
_cell.angle_alpha   90.00
_cell.angle_beta   90.00
_cell.angle_gamma   90.00
#
_symmetry.space_group_name_H-M   'P 1'
#
loop_
_entity.id
_entity.type
_entity.pdbx_description
1 polymer ?
#
loop_
_entity_poly.entity_id
_entity_poly.type
_entity_poly.pdbx_seq_one_letter_code
_entity_poly.pdbx_strand_id
1 'polypeptide(L)' 'HHANQREAYDKNFAGQLPFLDVLFGTYNPTGDKVPEKYGVDDPIPSTYFGQIGYPLLRRRKLPNRAVPNAEA' A
#
# COMPACT_ATOMS: atom_id res chain seq x y z
N HIS A 1 -0.55 -6.43 -0.45
CA HIS A 1 -0.60 -6.41 1.04
C HIS A 1 -0.51 -4.99 1.58
N HIS A 2 0.36 -4.11 1.06
CA HIS A 2 0.55 -2.74 1.58
C HIS A 2 -0.11 -1.64 0.72
N ALA A 3 -1.05 -2.03 -0.11
CA ALA A 3 -1.62 -1.25 -1.20
C ALA A 3 -3.08 -0.96 -0.85
N ASN A 4 -3.53 0.28 -1.04
CA ASN A 4 -4.92 0.68 -0.82
C ASN A 4 -5.69 0.76 -2.13
N GLN A 5 -5.66 -0.34 -2.88
CA GLN A 5 -6.41 -0.53 -4.12
C GLN A 5 -7.14 -1.87 -4.03
N ARG A 6 -8.35 -1.92 -4.58
CA ARG A 6 -9.27 -3.06 -4.43
C ARG A 6 -8.67 -4.35 -4.97
N GLU A 7 -7.89 -4.27 -6.04
CA GLU A 7 -7.25 -5.39 -6.72
C GLU A 7 -6.13 -6.03 -5.87
N ALA A 8 -5.60 -5.28 -4.89
CA ALA A 8 -4.53 -5.74 -4.02
C ALA A 8 -5.02 -6.25 -2.66
N TYR A 9 -6.33 -6.20 -2.40
CA TYR A 9 -6.95 -6.70 -1.18
C TYR A 9 -6.99 -8.22 -1.20
N ASP A 10 -6.67 -8.83 -0.06
CA ASP A 10 -6.70 -10.28 0.13
C ASP A 10 -5.85 -11.07 -0.89
N LYS A 11 -4.74 -10.47 -1.35
CA LYS A 11 -3.78 -11.09 -2.26
C LYS A 11 -2.41 -11.27 -1.62
N ASN A 12 -1.48 -11.98 -2.30
CA ASN A 12 -0.04 -12.27 -2.06
C ASN A 12 0.46 -12.27 -0.59
N PHE A 13 -0.26 -12.88 0.33
CA PHE A 13 0.04 -12.87 1.76
C PHE A 13 1.43 -13.44 2.09
N ALA A 14 1.92 -14.40 1.31
CA ALA A 14 3.18 -15.08 1.57
C ALA A 14 4.37 -14.29 1.01
N GLY A 15 5.09 -13.60 1.89
CA GLY A 15 6.25 -12.80 1.51
C GLY A 15 7.42 -13.62 0.94
N GLN A 16 7.84 -14.68 1.65
CA GLN A 16 9.00 -15.50 1.24
C GLN A 16 8.63 -16.73 0.40
N LEU A 17 7.37 -17.17 0.48
CA LEU A 17 6.90 -18.42 -0.12
C LEU A 17 5.69 -18.14 -1.04
N PRO A 18 5.86 -17.39 -2.14
CA PRO A 18 4.75 -16.94 -3.00
C PRO A 18 3.97 -18.10 -3.65
N PHE A 19 4.54 -19.31 -3.70
CA PHE A 19 3.82 -20.49 -4.17
C PHE A 19 2.63 -20.84 -3.26
N LEU A 20 2.65 -20.43 -1.98
CA LEU A 20 1.51 -20.62 -1.08
C LEU A 20 0.31 -19.78 -1.53
N ASP A 21 0.53 -18.56 -2.01
CA ASP A 21 -0.54 -17.75 -2.58
C ASP A 21 -1.11 -18.35 -3.87
N VAL A 22 -0.27 -19.03 -4.66
CA VAL A 22 -0.74 -19.78 -5.82
C VAL A 22 -1.59 -20.97 -5.37
N LEU A 23 -1.13 -21.72 -4.37
CA LEU A 23 -1.84 -22.89 -3.82
C LEU A 23 -3.21 -22.52 -3.23
N PHE A 24 -3.30 -21.38 -2.54
CA PHE A 24 -4.53 -20.93 -1.87
C PHE A 24 -5.35 -19.93 -2.71
N GLY A 25 -4.95 -19.63 -3.95
CA GLY A 25 -5.72 -18.77 -4.86
C GLY A 25 -5.69 -17.28 -4.52
N THR A 26 -4.74 -16.85 -3.70
CA THR A 26 -4.54 -15.45 -3.29
C THR A 26 -3.45 -14.76 -4.11
N TYR A 27 -2.85 -15.44 -5.08
CA TYR A 27 -1.84 -14.83 -5.95
C TYR A 27 -2.45 -13.78 -6.90
N ASN A 28 -1.74 -12.66 -7.05
CA ASN A 28 -2.01 -11.53 -7.90
C ASN A 28 -0.70 -11.08 -8.58
N PRO A 29 -0.59 -11.24 -9.90
CA PRO A 29 0.60 -10.85 -10.66
C PRO A 29 0.65 -9.34 -10.87
N THR A 30 1.30 -8.62 -9.97
CA THR A 30 1.48 -7.16 -10.08
C THR A 30 2.69 -6.74 -10.93
N GLY A 31 3.63 -7.65 -11.22
CA GLY A 31 4.87 -7.33 -11.93
C GLY A 31 5.66 -6.22 -11.20
N ASP A 32 6.21 -5.27 -11.96
CA ASP A 32 6.96 -4.12 -11.43
C ASP A 32 6.08 -2.94 -10.99
N LYS A 33 4.75 -3.14 -10.93
CA LYS A 33 3.83 -2.06 -10.51
C LYS A 33 3.95 -1.81 -9.02
N VAL A 34 4.24 -0.56 -8.67
CA VAL A 34 4.17 -0.05 -7.29
C VAL A 34 2.75 0.43 -6.99
N PRO A 35 2.30 0.39 -5.72
CA PRO A 35 1.01 0.92 -5.35
C PRO A 35 0.98 2.44 -5.55
N GLU A 36 -0.04 2.93 -6.28
CA GLU A 36 -0.37 4.36 -6.36
C GLU A 36 -0.70 4.98 -5.00
N LYS A 37 -1.40 4.21 -4.15
CA LYS A 37 -1.72 4.56 -2.77
C LYS A 37 -1.31 3.42 -1.84
N TYR A 38 -0.48 3.73 -0.85
CA TYR A 38 -0.15 2.79 0.22
C TYR A 38 -1.34 2.61 1.18
N GLY A 39 -1.33 1.54 1.97
CA GLY A 39 -2.32 1.21 3.02
C GLY A 39 -2.40 2.20 4.19
N VAL A 40 -1.93 3.44 4.00
CA VAL A 40 -1.93 4.51 5.00
C VAL A 40 -2.64 5.75 4.43
N ASP A 41 -3.21 6.57 5.31
CA ASP A 41 -3.87 7.81 4.90
C ASP A 41 -2.89 8.94 4.58
N ASP A 42 -1.69 8.86 5.15
CA ASP A 42 -0.65 9.85 4.96
C ASP A 42 0.01 9.71 3.57
N PRO A 43 0.31 10.83 2.88
CA PRO A 43 1.14 10.79 1.68
C PRO A 43 2.57 10.36 2.05
N ILE A 44 2.99 9.21 1.52
CA ILE A 44 4.34 8.68 1.72
C ILE A 44 5.32 9.39 0.76
N PRO A 45 6.49 9.88 1.25
CA PRO A 45 7.52 10.43 0.37
C PRO A 45 8.00 9.41 -0.69
N SER A 46 8.21 9.86 -1.91
CA SER A 46 8.68 9.01 -3.02
C SER A 46 10.20 8.77 -3.01
N THR A 47 10.96 9.52 -2.22
CA THR A 47 12.42 9.40 -2.15
C THR A 47 12.84 8.49 -1.02
N TYR A 48 13.91 7.71 -1.25
CA TYR A 48 14.46 6.77 -0.28
C TYR A 48 14.77 7.42 1.08
N PHE A 49 15.51 8.53 1.08
CA PHE A 49 15.82 9.28 2.31
C PHE A 49 14.58 9.94 2.93
N GLY A 50 13.60 10.32 2.11
CA GLY A 50 12.31 10.82 2.57
C GLY A 50 11.57 9.76 3.40
N GLN A 51 11.52 8.51 2.93
CA GLN A 51 10.88 7.41 3.67
C GLN A 51 11.62 7.05 4.96
N ILE A 52 12.95 7.11 4.98
CA ILE A 52 13.74 6.88 6.21
C ILE A 52 13.48 7.97 7.25
N GLY A 53 13.46 9.24 6.84
CA GLY A 53 13.22 10.36 7.75
C GLY A 53 11.76 10.50 8.18
N TYR A 54 10.82 10.04 7.35
CA TYR A 54 9.38 10.26 7.54
C TYR A 54 8.86 9.93 8.95
N PRO A 55 9.20 8.79 9.58
CA PRO A 55 8.69 8.45 10.91
C PRO A 55 9.24 9.35 12.02
N LEU A 56 10.36 10.03 11.79
CA LEU A 56 11.04 10.90 12.76
C LEU A 56 10.57 12.36 12.68
N LEU A 57 9.90 12.73 11.59
CA LEU A 57 9.33 14.06 11.43
C LEU A 57 8.05 14.19 12.27
N ARG A 58 7.90 15.32 12.95
CA ARG A 58 6.68 15.61 13.71
C ARG A 58 5.49 15.66 12.75
N ARG A 59 4.52 14.75 12.92
CA ARG A 59 3.27 14.75 12.13
C ARG A 59 2.60 16.11 12.29
N ARG A 60 2.59 16.91 11.23
CA ARG A 60 1.73 18.08 11.12
C ARG A 60 0.34 17.52 10.84
N LYS A 61 -0.66 17.81 11.68
CA LYS A 61 -2.05 17.39 11.41
C LYS A 61 -2.41 17.86 9.99
N LEU A 62 -2.51 16.92 9.06
CA LEU A 62 -3.06 17.23 7.75
C LEU A 62 -4.52 17.68 8.00
N PRO A 63 -4.97 18.79 7.40
CA PRO A 63 -6.38 19.14 7.46
C PRO A 63 -7.18 17.96 6.94
N ASN A 64 -8.26 17.62 7.64
CA ASN A 64 -9.09 16.45 7.39
C ASN A 64 -9.55 16.48 5.93
N ARG A 65 -8.89 15.71 5.06
CA ARG A 65 -9.26 15.66 3.64
C ARG A 65 -10.43 14.69 3.57
N ALA A 66 -11.63 15.21 3.31
CA ALA A 66 -12.80 14.38 3.10
C ALA A 66 -12.45 13.28 2.08
N VAL A 67 -12.57 12.02 2.50
CA VAL A 67 -12.49 10.87 1.62
C VAL A 67 -13.61 11.02 0.58
N PRO A 68 -13.30 11.16 -0.73
CA PRO A 68 -14.34 11.06 -1.74
C PRO A 68 -14.89 9.63 -1.69
N ASN A 69 -16.22 9.51 -1.61
CA ASN A 69 -16.91 8.23 -1.70
C ASN A 69 -16.47 7.54 -3.00
N ALA A 70 -15.71 6.45 -2.89
CA ALA A 70 -15.39 5.58 -4.01
C ALA A 70 -16.57 4.61 -4.20
N GLU A 71 -17.59 5.08 -4.91
CA GLU A 71 -18.58 4.21 -5.56
C GLU A 71 -18.43 4.38 -7.08
N ALA A 72 -17.94 3.33 -7.74
CA ALA A 72 -18.38 2.80 -9.05
C ALA A 72 -17.48 1.61 -9.43
#